data_AF-A0A6V7LG42-F1
#
_entry.id   AF-A0A6V7LG42-F1
#
_cell.length_a   1.000
_cell.length_b   1.000
_cell.length_c   1.000
_cell.angle_alpha   90.00
_cell.angle_beta   90.00
_cell.angle_gamma   90.00
#
_symmetry.space_group_name_H-M   'P 1'
#
loop_
_entity.id
_entity.type
_entity.pdbx_description
1 polymer ?
#
loop_
_entity_poly.entity_id
_entity_poly.type
_entity_poly.pdbx_seq_one_letter_code
_entity_poly.pdbx_strand_id
1 'polypeptide(L)' 'MWCLSAADSYFKNEAPLDEHSPGNIRIVGSTANFDEFSKAFNCPAGTPLNPTNKCNI' A
#
# COMPACT_ATOMS: atom_id res chain seq x y z
N MET A 1 -2.97 -8.65 10.36
CA MET A 1 -1.71 -9.28 9.92
C MET A 1 -0.65 -8.27 9.45
N TRP A 2 -0.97 -7.04 9.03
CA TRP A 2 0.03 -6.01 8.64
C TRP A 2 -0.14 -4.65 9.35
N CYS A 3 -0.95 -4.60 10.40
CA CYS A 3 -1.05 -3.41 11.25
C CYS A 3 0.23 -3.34 12.09
N LEU A 4 1.06 -2.33 11.80
CA LEU A 4 2.36 -2.13 12.43
C LEU A 4 2.48 -0.66 12.84
N SER A 5 3.09 -0.45 14.00
CA SER A 5 3.55 0.86 14.47
C SER A 5 5.03 0.72 14.80
N ALA A 6 5.83 1.63 14.30
CA ALA A 6 7.28 1.65 14.49
C ALA A 6 7.73 3.07 14.81
N ALA A 7 8.87 3.19 15.50
CA ALA A 7 9.47 4.48 15.81
C ALA A 7 9.99 5.16 14.54
N ASP A 8 10.06 6.50 14.53
CA ASP A 8 10.60 7.27 13.41
C ASP A 8 12.03 6.86 13.04
N SER A 9 12.83 6.44 14.02
CA SER A 9 14.19 5.94 13.78
C SER A 9 14.21 4.71 12.88
N TYR A 10 13.22 3.81 13.02
CA TYR A 10 13.08 2.65 12.14
C TYR A 10 12.87 3.08 10.69
N PHE A 11 11.93 4.01 10.45
CA PHE A 11 11.65 4.47 9.09
C PHE A 11 12.81 5.23 8.45
N LYS A 12 13.65 5.89 9.26
CA LYS A 12 14.81 6.65 8.77
C LYS A 12 16.04 5.77 8.50
N ASN A 13 16.27 4.76 9.34
CA ASN A 13 17.53 4.02 9.34
C ASN A 13 17.40 2.59 8.82
N GLU A 14 16.33 1.89 9.18
CA GLU A 14 16.19 0.44 8.93
C GLU A 14 15.33 0.19 7.69
N ALA A 15 14.20 0.87 7.55
CA ALA A 15 13.28 0.68 6.42
C ALA A 15 13.92 0.87 5.02
N PRO A 16 14.91 1.76 4.81
CA PRO A 16 15.60 1.86 3.52
C PRO A 16 16.52 0.68 3.19
N LEU A 17 16.91 -0.13 4.19
CA LEU A 17 17.77 -1.30 4.04
C LEU A 17 16.99 -2.61 3.93
N ASP A 18 15.71 -2.59 4.31
CA ASP A 18 14.79 -3.72 4.21
C ASP A 18 14.32 -3.91 2.76
N GLU A 19 14.46 -5.13 2.22
CA GLU A 19 13.95 -5.47 0.90
C GLU A 19 12.41 -5.42 0.81
N HIS A 20 11.73 -5.44 1.95
CA HIS A 20 10.27 -5.33 2.03
C HIS A 20 9.82 -3.88 2.12
N SER A 21 8.72 -3.56 1.42
CA SER A 21 8.04 -2.29 1.64
C SER A 21 7.44 -2.20 3.06
N PRO A 22 7.37 -1.01 3.67
CA PRO A 22 6.69 -0.81 4.95
C PRO A 22 5.25 -1.32 4.94
N GLY A 23 4.76 -1.82 6.09
CA GLY A 23 3.46 -2.51 6.19
C GLY A 23 2.27 -1.73 5.65
N ASN A 24 2.20 -0.42 5.91
CA ASN A 24 1.15 0.45 5.36
C ASN A 24 1.21 0.55 3.83
N ILE A 25 2.41 0.64 3.26
CA ILE A 25 2.62 0.70 1.81
C ILE A 25 2.28 -0.64 1.15
N ARG A 26 2.56 -1.77 1.81
CA ARG A 26 2.16 -3.10 1.32
C ARG A 26 0.65 -3.20 1.15
N ILE A 27 -0.13 -2.72 2.11
CA ILE A 27 -1.60 -2.75 2.01
C ILE A 27 -2.08 -1.77 0.94
N VAL A 28 -1.69 -0.50 1.02
CA VAL A 28 -2.22 0.54 0.12
C VAL A 28 -1.80 0.29 -1.33
N GLY A 29 -0.54 -0.05 -1.58
CA GLY A 29 -0.03 -0.30 -2.93
C GLY A 29 -0.67 -1.53 -3.59
N SER A 30 -0.81 -2.64 -2.86
CA SER A 30 -1.44 -3.85 -3.42
C SER A 30 -2.93 -3.65 -3.68
N THR A 31 -3.67 -3.06 -2.73
CA THR A 31 -5.12 -2.85 -2.87
C THR A 31 -5.47 -1.79 -3.90
N ALA A 32 -4.66 -0.74 -4.06
CA ALA A 32 -4.84 0.25 -5.13
C ALA A 32 -4.72 -0.37 -6.53
N ASN A 33 -3.82 -1.33 -6.71
CA ASN A 33 -3.59 -2.03 -7.97
C ASN A 33 -4.58 -3.18 -8.24
N PHE A 34 -5.50 -3.48 -7.31
CA PHE A 34 -6.41 -4.61 -7.41
C PHE A 34 -7.85 -4.15 -7.63
N ASP A 35 -8.35 -4.32 -8.86
CA ASP A 35 -9.68 -3.83 -9.26
C ASP A 35 -10.83 -4.43 -8.45
N GLU A 36 -10.71 -5.70 -8.09
CA GLU A 36 -11.71 -6.42 -7.30
C GLU A 36 -11.84 -5.80 -5.90
N PHE A 37 -10.74 -5.30 -5.32
CA PHE A 37 -10.79 -4.55 -4.07
C PHE A 37 -11.58 -3.25 -4.25
N SER A 38 -11.24 -2.46 -5.27
CA SER A 38 -11.95 -1.21 -5.56
C SER A 38 -13.45 -1.43 -5.76
N LYS A 39 -13.84 -2.53 -6.43
CA LYS A 39 -15.25 -2.91 -6.64
C LYS A 39 -15.93 -3.34 -5.33
N ALA A 40 -15.31 -4.21 -4.55
CA ALA A 40 -15.87 -4.72 -3.31
C ALA A 40 -16.13 -3.61 -2.28
N PHE A 41 -15.30 -2.58 -2.26
CA PHE A 41 -15.39 -1.44 -1.35
C PHE A 41 -15.98 -0.18 -1.99
N ASN A 42 -16.51 -0.27 -3.21
CA ASN A 42 -17.11 0.84 -3.96
C ASN A 42 -16.21 2.09 -4.03
N CYS A 43 -14.90 1.91 -4.20
CA CYS A 43 -13.94 3.01 -4.29
C CYS A 43 -14.13 3.77 -5.62
N PRO A 44 -14.45 5.08 -5.61
CA PRO A 44 -14.56 5.86 -6.82
C PRO A 44 -13.24 5.91 -7.61
N ALA A 45 -13.32 5.99 -8.94
CA ALA A 45 -12.14 6.13 -9.78
C ALA A 45 -11.35 7.40 -9.44
N GLY A 46 -10.02 7.31 -9.44
CA GLY A 46 -9.10 8.38 -9.09
C GLY A 46 -8.84 8.54 -7.58
N THR A 47 -9.46 7.73 -6.72
CA THR A 47 -9.13 7.71 -5.29
C THR A 47 -7.82 6.98 -5.02
N PRO A 48 -7.18 7.17 -3.86
CA PRO A 48 -5.91 6.50 -3.54
C PRO A 48 -5.95 4.97 -3.63
N LEU A 49 -7.11 4.35 -3.40
CA LEU A 49 -7.33 2.89 -3.49
C LEU A 49 -7.99 2.45 -4.80
N ASN A 50 -8.20 3.39 -5.73
CA ASN A 50 -8.63 3.10 -7.09
C ASN A 50 -8.05 4.13 -8.08
N PRO A 51 -6.71 4.22 -8.19
CA PRO A 51 -6.06 5.15 -9.11
C PRO A 51 -6.32 4.74 -10.55
N THR A 52 -6.24 5.71 -11.47
CA THR A 52 -6.39 5.45 -12.91
C THR A 52 -5.23 4.62 -13.47
N ASN A 53 -4.02 4.82 -12.95
CA ASN A 53 -2.84 4.05 -13.36
C ASN A 53 -2.60 2.92 -12.36
N LYS A 54 -2.72 1.67 -12.82
CA LYS A 54 -2.54 0.46 -12.01
C LYS A 54 -1.45 -0.41 -12.61
N CYS A 55 -0.63 -1.00 -11.74
CA CYS A 55 0.44 -1.90 -12.11
C CYS A 55 -0.04 -3.35 -12.07
N ASN A 56 0.38 -4.15 -13.06
CA ASN A 56 0.27 -5.61 -13.07
C ASN A 56 1.56 -6.19 -13.69
N ILE A 57 1.94 -7.40 -13.28
CA ILE A 57 3.10 -8.12 -13.82
C ILE A 57 2.67 -9.21 -14.81
#